data_AF-A0A2G9C3L0-F1
#
_entry.id   AF-A0A2G9C3L0-F1
#
_cell.length_a   1.000
_cell.length_b   1.000
_cell.length_c   1.000
_cell.angle_alpha   90.00
_cell.angle_beta   90.00
_cell.angle_gamma   90.00
#
_symmetry.space_group_name_H-M   'P 1'
#
loop_
_entity.id
_entity.type
_entity.pdbx_description
1 polymer ?
#
loop_
_entity_poly.entity_id
_entity_poly.type
_entity_poly.pdbx_seq_one_letter_code
_entity_poly.pdbx_strand_id
1 'polypeptide(L)'
;MNDLTAIAARAAAEESTAYFVVPLIGSAGSVLKCAYFDANGWRVPAEHPLDTRFTNAIKFVQLPDSLKAHAVSQLGDSALDDSALLFAAVAKTLDKTCALPNTFLATEEGGATSLTIPVGLGTRRGVVLVFRRPATGGAHDLIATTDPEIRNGSSSDD
;
A
#
# COMPACT_ATOMS: atom_id res chain seq x y z
N MET A 1 -7.34 -25.85 -26.15
CA MET A 1 -6.27 -24.83 -26.21
C MET A 1 -6.63 -23.84 -25.12
N ASN A 2 -6.09 -24.05 -23.92
CA ASN A 2 -6.49 -23.28 -22.73
C ASN A 2 -5.86 -21.89 -22.84
N ASP A 3 -6.71 -20.86 -22.73
CA ASP A 3 -6.33 -19.47 -22.90
C ASP A 3 -5.49 -19.03 -21.68
N LEU A 4 -4.17 -19.20 -21.79
CA LEU A 4 -3.19 -18.92 -20.74
C LEU A 4 -3.23 -17.45 -20.28
N THR A 5 -3.72 -16.55 -21.13
CA THR A 5 -3.93 -15.12 -20.82
C THR A 5 -5.14 -14.90 -19.91
N ALA A 6 -6.22 -15.68 -20.06
CA ALA A 6 -7.38 -15.64 -19.18
C ALA A 6 -7.10 -16.26 -17.80
N ILE A 7 -6.19 -17.24 -17.74
CA ILE A 7 -5.70 -17.82 -16.47
C ILE A 7 -4.78 -16.83 -15.74
N ALA A 8 -3.88 -16.14 -16.45
CA ALA A 8 -3.00 -15.12 -15.87
C ALA A 8 -3.78 -13.89 -15.36
N ALA A 9 -4.81 -13.44 -16.10
CA ALA A 9 -5.65 -12.32 -15.68
C ALA A 9 -6.55 -12.67 -14.48
N ARG A 10 -6.95 -13.94 -14.34
CA ARG A 10 -7.76 -14.43 -13.22
C ARG A 10 -6.92 -14.72 -11.97
N ALA A 11 -5.67 -15.17 -12.13
CA ALA A 11 -4.70 -15.28 -11.05
C ALA A 11 -4.29 -13.90 -10.50
N ALA A 12 -4.08 -12.89 -11.35
CA ALA A 12 -3.76 -11.52 -10.91
C ALA A 12 -4.88 -10.87 -10.06
N ALA A 13 -6.14 -11.30 -10.22
CA ALA A 13 -7.29 -10.85 -9.42
C ALA A 13 -7.47 -11.64 -8.10
N GLU A 14 -6.79 -12.78 -7.93
CA GLU A 14 -6.77 -13.63 -6.72
C GLU A 14 -5.43 -13.53 -5.94
N GLU A 15 -4.42 -12.82 -6.45
CA GLU A 15 -3.03 -12.93 -5.97
C GLU A 15 -2.64 -12.00 -4.81
N SER A 16 -3.40 -10.94 -4.52
CA SER A 16 -3.04 -9.98 -3.48
C SER A 16 -4.25 -9.25 -2.88
N THR A 17 -4.15 -8.89 -1.60
CA THR A 17 -5.13 -8.00 -0.95
C THR A 17 -4.77 -6.55 -1.22
N ALA A 18 -5.69 -5.81 -1.82
CA ALA A 18 -5.46 -4.42 -2.21
C ALA A 18 -5.86 -3.43 -1.12
N TYR A 19 -5.00 -2.44 -0.88
CA TYR A 19 -5.28 -1.26 -0.09
C TYR A 19 -4.97 0.00 -0.90
N PHE A 20 -5.87 0.99 -0.83
CA PHE A 20 -5.57 2.32 -1.34
C PHE A 20 -4.76 3.11 -0.31
N VAL A 21 -3.71 3.77 -0.76
CA VAL A 21 -2.84 4.59 0.08
C VAL A 21 -3.06 6.06 -0.19
N VAL A 22 -3.14 6.84 0.89
CA VAL A 22 -3.36 8.28 0.86
C VAL A 22 -2.31 8.96 1.70
N PRO A 23 -1.31 9.64 1.09
CA PRO A 23 -0.41 10.51 1.85
C PRO A 23 -1.21 11.69 2.38
N LEU A 24 -0.97 12.02 3.66
CA LEU A 24 -1.64 13.13 4.35
C LEU A 24 -0.66 14.28 4.51
N ILE A 25 -1.15 15.52 4.35
CA ILE A 25 -0.34 16.71 4.62
C ILE A 25 0.10 16.68 6.09
N GLY A 26 1.40 16.46 6.32
CA GLY A 26 2.02 16.56 7.64
C GLY A 26 2.28 18.03 8.00
N SER A 27 2.35 18.32 9.31
CA SER A 27 3.06 19.52 9.78
C SER A 27 4.52 19.44 9.34
N ALA A 28 5.14 20.59 9.04
CA ALA A 28 6.49 20.71 8.47
C ALA A 28 7.48 19.69 9.06
N GLY A 29 7.80 18.65 8.30
CA GLY A 29 8.62 17.52 8.73
C GLY A 29 8.78 16.47 7.61
N SER A 30 9.86 15.70 7.67
CA SER A 30 10.32 14.75 6.64
C SER A 30 9.57 13.41 6.62
N VAL A 31 8.48 13.28 7.38
CA VAL A 31 7.74 12.02 7.56
C VAL A 31 6.27 12.26 7.26
N LEU A 32 5.76 11.54 6.27
CA LEU A 32 4.34 11.58 5.91
C LEU A 32 3.56 10.56 6.75
N LYS A 33 2.43 11.00 7.28
CA LYS A 33 1.39 10.07 7.72
C LYS A 33 0.64 9.59 6.49
N CYS A 34 0.24 8.33 6.49
CA CYS A 34 -0.64 7.77 5.46
C CYS A 34 -1.94 7.28 6.10
N ALA A 35 -3.04 7.51 5.38
CA ALA A 35 -4.28 6.80 5.60
C ALA A 35 -4.37 5.63 4.60
N TYR A 36 -4.96 4.53 5.06
CA TYR A 36 -5.18 3.33 4.27
C TYR A 36 -6.67 3.10 4.12
N PHE A 37 -7.08 2.63 2.95
CA PHE A 37 -8.46 2.27 2.66
C PHE A 37 -8.50 0.87 2.07
N ASP A 38 -9.49 0.08 2.46
CA ASP A 38 -9.67 -1.26 1.91
C ASP A 38 -10.18 -1.21 0.45
N ALA A 39 -10.32 -2.38 -0.18
CA ALA A 39 -10.82 -2.49 -1.55
C ALA A 39 -12.23 -1.92 -1.77
N ASN A 40 -13.01 -1.72 -0.70
CA ASN A 40 -14.34 -1.12 -0.76
C ASN A 40 -14.31 0.41 -0.55
N GLY A 41 -13.13 0.98 -0.32
CA GLY A 41 -12.95 2.41 -0.06
C GLY A 41 -13.20 2.81 1.40
N TRP A 42 -13.29 1.86 2.33
CA TRP A 42 -13.43 2.17 3.76
C TRP A 42 -12.09 2.38 4.42
N ARG A 43 -12.00 3.44 5.23
CA ARG A 43 -10.78 3.75 5.98
C ARG A 43 -10.44 2.63 6.97
N VAL A 44 -9.20 2.15 6.89
CA VAL A 44 -8.63 1.24 7.87
C VAL A 44 -8.10 2.07 9.04
N PRO A 45 -8.49 1.78 10.29
CA PRO A 45 -7.96 2.50 11.45
C PRO A 45 -6.45 2.22 11.62
N ALA A 46 -5.70 3.21 12.12
CA ALA A 46 -4.24 3.17 12.14
C ALA A 46 -3.67 2.12 13.12
N GLU A 47 -4.46 1.76 14.13
CA GLU A 47 -4.15 0.75 15.14
C GLU A 47 -4.28 -0.69 14.62
N HIS A 48 -4.91 -0.90 13.46
CA HIS A 48 -5.04 -2.22 12.86
C HIS A 48 -3.90 -2.49 11.87
N PRO A 49 -3.27 -3.68 11.93
CA PRO A 49 -2.36 -4.10 10.88
C PRO A 49 -3.11 -4.22 9.53
N LEU A 50 -2.37 -4.10 8.44
CA LEU A 50 -2.90 -4.41 7.12
C LEU A 50 -2.72 -5.90 6.87
N ASP A 51 -3.82 -6.63 6.81
CA ASP A 51 -3.81 -8.08 6.75
C ASP A 51 -4.10 -8.57 5.32
N THR A 52 -3.38 -9.60 4.89
CA THR A 52 -3.78 -10.35 3.69
C THR A 52 -5.06 -11.14 3.98
N ARG A 53 -6.08 -10.99 3.13
CA ARG A 53 -7.29 -11.83 3.15
C ARG A 53 -7.13 -12.98 2.16
N PHE A 54 -6.68 -14.13 2.65
CA PHE A 54 -6.49 -15.36 1.85
C PHE A 54 -5.46 -15.27 0.72
N THR A 55 -4.54 -14.29 0.79
CA THR A 55 -3.48 -14.08 -0.22
C THR A 55 -2.11 -14.08 0.45
N ASN A 56 -1.04 -14.15 -0.35
CA ASN A 56 0.34 -14.09 0.13
C ASN A 56 1.03 -12.76 -0.22
N ALA A 57 0.26 -11.72 -0.50
CA ALA A 57 0.79 -10.42 -0.86
C ALA A 57 -0.22 -9.30 -0.56
N ILE A 58 0.31 -8.13 -0.22
CA ILE A 58 -0.46 -6.89 -0.15
C ILE A 58 -0.08 -6.01 -1.32
N LYS A 59 -1.09 -5.49 -2.00
CA LYS A 59 -0.94 -4.53 -3.07
C LYS A 59 -1.36 -3.16 -2.56
N PHE A 60 -0.42 -2.22 -2.56
CA PHE A 60 -0.66 -0.83 -2.28
C PHE A 60 -0.91 -0.10 -3.58
N VAL A 61 -2.04 0.59 -3.68
CA VAL A 61 -2.46 1.34 -4.87
C VAL A 61 -2.63 2.79 -4.47
N GLN A 62 -2.03 3.73 -5.19
CA GLN A 62 -2.32 5.13 -5.01
C GLN A 62 -3.81 5.36 -5.25
N LEU A 63 -4.46 6.12 -4.36
CA LEU A 63 -5.88 6.37 -4.45
C LEU A 63 -6.26 6.94 -5.83
N PRO A 64 -7.15 6.29 -6.60
CA PRO A 64 -7.60 6.82 -7.88
C PRO A 64 -8.55 8.00 -7.68
N ASP A 65 -8.59 8.92 -8.65
CA ASP A 65 -9.43 10.12 -8.60
C ASP A 65 -10.92 9.80 -8.40
N SER A 66 -11.39 8.67 -8.93
CA SER A 66 -12.78 8.21 -8.80
C SER A 66 -13.20 7.94 -7.34
N LEU A 67 -12.26 7.60 -6.45
CA LEU A 67 -12.52 7.31 -5.04
C LEU A 67 -12.13 8.46 -4.11
N LYS A 68 -11.54 9.53 -4.66
CA LYS A 68 -10.97 10.64 -3.90
C LYS A 68 -11.97 11.35 -3.01
N ALA A 69 -13.15 11.68 -3.53
CA ALA A 69 -14.19 12.35 -2.74
C ALA A 69 -14.65 11.51 -1.54
N HIS A 70 -14.79 10.19 -1.73
CA HIS A 70 -15.19 9.27 -0.68
C HIS A 70 -14.11 9.09 0.38
N ALA A 71 -12.84 8.97 -0.03
CA ALA A 71 -11.72 8.88 0.90
C ALA A 71 -11.58 10.16 1.74
N VAL A 72 -11.66 11.34 1.10
CA VAL A 72 -11.56 12.64 1.79
C VAL A 72 -12.64 12.81 2.86
N SER A 73 -13.88 12.36 2.62
CA SER A 73 -14.95 12.42 3.64
C SER A 73 -14.65 11.62 4.92
N GLN A 74 -13.71 10.68 4.87
CA GLN A 74 -13.32 9.82 6.00
C GLN A 74 -12.02 10.27 6.68
N LEU A 75 -11.35 11.30 6.16
CA LEU A 75 -10.09 11.81 6.72
C LEU A 75 -10.27 12.74 7.93
N GLY A 76 -11.49 13.22 8.19
CA GLY A 76 -11.77 14.19 9.25
C GLY A 76 -11.00 15.49 9.01
N ASP A 77 -10.24 15.95 10.00
CA ASP A 77 -9.44 17.18 9.92
C ASP A 77 -8.12 17.02 9.13
N SER A 78 -7.79 15.80 8.67
CA SER A 78 -6.58 15.55 7.89
C SER A 78 -6.81 15.88 6.42
N ALA A 79 -5.85 16.57 5.79
CA ALA A 79 -5.88 16.86 4.37
C ALA A 79 -5.03 15.84 3.58
N LEU A 80 -5.54 15.44 2.41
CA LEU A 80 -4.80 14.63 1.45
C LEU A 80 -3.70 15.46 0.79
N ASP A 81 -2.54 14.85 0.54
CA ASP A 81 -1.44 15.46 -0.20
C ASP A 81 -1.41 15.02 -1.67
N ASP A 82 -1.97 15.86 -2.54
CA ASP A 82 -2.01 15.63 -3.99
C ASP A 82 -0.67 15.87 -4.71
N SER A 83 0.31 16.41 -4.01
CA SER A 83 1.63 16.67 -4.59
C SER A 83 2.54 15.43 -4.55
N ALA A 84 2.14 14.38 -3.82
CA ALA A 84 2.90 13.16 -3.62
C ALA A 84 2.44 12.03 -4.55
N LEU A 85 3.40 11.32 -5.15
CA LEU A 85 3.16 10.11 -5.94
C LEU A 85 3.87 8.93 -5.27
N LEU A 86 3.18 7.80 -5.14
CA LEU A 86 3.78 6.55 -4.66
C LEU A 86 4.93 6.18 -5.61
N PHE A 87 6.10 5.88 -5.07
CA PHE A 87 7.30 5.68 -5.89
C PHE A 87 7.97 4.34 -5.63
N ALA A 88 8.11 3.96 -4.36
CA ALA A 88 8.73 2.70 -3.98
C ALA A 88 8.25 2.25 -2.59
N ALA A 89 8.63 1.04 -2.21
CA ALA A 89 8.55 0.59 -0.84
C ALA A 89 9.79 -0.19 -0.42
N VAL A 90 10.10 -0.14 0.88
CA VAL A 90 11.05 -1.02 1.53
C VAL A 90 10.33 -1.84 2.58
N ALA A 91 10.46 -3.15 2.56
CA ALA A 91 9.82 -4.02 3.53
C ALA A 91 10.83 -4.94 4.21
N LYS A 92 10.67 -5.19 5.51
CA LYS A 92 11.50 -6.11 6.28
C LYS A 92 10.62 -7.11 7.03
N THR A 93 10.89 -8.40 6.87
CA THR A 93 10.24 -9.42 7.69
C THR A 93 10.67 -9.28 9.15
N LEU A 94 9.68 -9.27 10.04
CA LEU A 94 9.84 -9.15 11.48
C LEU A 94 9.80 -10.54 12.12
N ASP A 95 10.51 -10.70 13.23
CA ASP A 95 10.52 -11.86 14.14
C ASP A 95 10.94 -13.22 13.55
N LYS A 96 11.06 -13.33 12.21
CA LYS A 96 11.45 -14.53 11.48
C LYS A 96 12.35 -14.16 10.32
N THR A 97 13.37 -14.97 10.05
CA THR A 97 14.14 -14.90 8.81
C THR A 97 13.29 -15.41 7.64
N CYS A 98 13.12 -14.57 6.62
CA CYS A 98 12.41 -14.92 5.39
C CYS A 98 13.16 -14.29 4.20
N ALA A 99 13.35 -15.04 3.12
CA ALA A 99 14.13 -14.61 1.95
C ALA A 99 13.30 -13.80 0.93
N LEU A 100 12.39 -12.95 1.40
CA LEU A 100 11.57 -12.11 0.52
C LEU A 100 12.34 -10.86 0.08
N PRO A 101 12.07 -10.33 -1.13
CA PRO A 101 12.65 -9.06 -1.57
C PRO A 101 12.30 -7.94 -0.58
N ASN A 102 13.26 -7.06 -0.33
CA ASN A 102 13.07 -5.96 0.61
C ASN A 102 12.75 -4.63 -0.08
N THR A 103 12.92 -4.51 -1.40
CA THR A 103 12.72 -3.26 -2.15
C THR A 103 11.76 -3.48 -3.30
N PHE A 104 10.81 -2.58 -3.46
CA PHE A 104 9.74 -2.67 -4.46
C PHE A 104 9.64 -1.34 -5.19
N LEU A 105 9.70 -1.38 -6.52
CA LEU A 105 9.45 -0.21 -7.35
C LEU A 105 7.96 -0.16 -7.66
N ALA A 106 7.36 1.03 -7.62
CA ALA A 106 5.99 1.19 -7.99
C ALA A 106 5.82 1.25 -9.52
N THR A 107 4.74 0.68 -10.02
CA THR A 107 4.40 0.58 -11.44
C THR A 107 3.03 1.19 -11.69
N GLU A 108 2.82 1.78 -12.86
CA GLU A 108 1.49 2.27 -13.24
C GLU A 108 0.56 1.09 -13.56
N GLU A 109 -0.62 1.10 -12.96
CA GLU A 109 -1.65 0.09 -13.13
C GLU A 109 -3.04 0.74 -13.11
N GLY A 110 -3.80 0.58 -14.19
CA GLY A 110 -5.14 1.19 -14.29
C GLY A 110 -5.14 2.71 -14.17
N GLY A 111 -4.02 3.38 -14.49
CA GLY A 111 -3.85 4.82 -14.37
C GLY A 111 -3.43 5.32 -12.97
N ALA A 112 -3.27 4.43 -11.99
CA ALA A 112 -2.73 4.74 -10.67
C ALA A 112 -1.39 4.05 -10.44
N THR A 113 -0.53 4.59 -9.58
CA THR A 113 0.73 3.90 -9.24
C THR A 113 0.49 2.84 -8.17
N SER A 114 0.99 1.62 -8.36
CA SER A 114 0.82 0.49 -7.44
C SER A 114 2.13 -0.24 -7.15
N LEU A 115 2.21 -0.93 -6.03
CA LEU A 115 3.27 -1.89 -5.72
C LEU A 115 2.72 -3.09 -4.96
N THR A 116 3.30 -4.26 -5.17
CA THR A 116 2.89 -5.51 -4.53
C THR A 116 4.01 -6.05 -3.65
N ILE A 117 3.73 -6.22 -2.37
CA ILE A 117 4.67 -6.72 -1.36
C ILE A 117 4.25 -8.12 -0.94
N PRO A 118 5.04 -9.17 -1.22
CA PRO A 118 4.78 -10.50 -0.73
C PRO A 118 4.93 -10.57 0.79
N VAL A 119 4.09 -11.39 1.42
CA VAL A 119 4.06 -11.67 2.85
C VAL A 119 3.94 -13.17 3.03
N GLY A 120 4.97 -13.79 3.63
CA GLY A 120 4.97 -15.23 3.89
C GLY A 120 3.92 -15.61 4.94
N LEU A 121 3.32 -16.78 4.80
CA LEU A 121 2.31 -17.28 5.74
C LEU A 121 2.84 -17.27 7.19
N GLY A 122 2.05 -16.72 8.13
CA GLY A 122 2.41 -16.63 9.54
C GLY A 122 3.62 -15.72 9.81
N THR A 123 3.91 -14.78 8.91
CA THR A 123 4.95 -13.75 9.08
C THR A 123 4.35 -12.36 9.10
N ARG A 124 5.13 -11.41 9.62
CA ARG A 124 4.82 -9.98 9.65
C ARG A 124 5.93 -9.20 8.98
N ARG A 125 5.63 -8.08 8.33
CA ARG A 125 6.64 -7.19 7.75
C ARG A 125 6.37 -5.74 8.15
N GLY A 126 7.42 -5.01 8.52
CA GLY A 126 7.39 -3.56 8.58
C GLY A 126 7.65 -2.99 7.18
N VAL A 127 6.89 -1.96 6.77
CA VAL A 127 6.88 -1.48 5.37
C VAL A 127 7.00 0.04 5.25
N VAL A 128 8.14 0.53 4.80
CA VAL A 128 8.35 1.93 4.39
C VAL A 128 7.75 2.17 3.02
N LEU A 129 6.67 2.94 2.93
CA LEU A 129 6.23 3.50 1.66
C LEU A 129 7.02 4.79 1.38
N VAL A 130 7.50 4.92 0.15
CA VAL A 130 8.25 6.09 -0.31
C VAL A 130 7.44 6.79 -1.38
N PHE A 131 7.19 8.07 -1.15
CA PHE A 131 6.54 8.98 -2.09
C PHE A 131 7.56 9.94 -2.67
N ARG A 132 7.36 10.33 -3.92
CA ARG A 132 8.11 11.42 -4.56
C ARG A 132 7.28 12.70 -4.61
N ARG A 133 7.95 13.85 -4.54
CA ARG A 133 7.38 15.17 -4.89
C ARG A 133 8.31 15.92 -5.86
N PRO A 134 7.77 16.72 -6.79
CA PRO A 134 6.37 16.74 -7.21
C PRO A 134 5.90 15.41 -7.83
N ALA A 135 4.60 15.17 -7.84
CA ALA A 135 4.01 13.96 -8.41
C ALA A 135 4.35 13.78 -9.90
N THR A 136 4.55 14.88 -10.63
CA THR A 136 4.89 14.90 -12.06
C THR A 136 6.17 15.70 -12.30
N GLY A 137 6.90 15.36 -13.37
CA GLY A 137 8.16 16.01 -13.72
C GLY A 137 9.36 15.47 -12.94
N GLY A 138 10.38 16.31 -12.73
CA GLY A 138 11.57 15.95 -11.98
C GLY A 138 11.27 15.87 -10.49
N ALA A 139 11.50 14.71 -9.87
CA ALA A 139 11.39 14.58 -8.42
C ALA A 139 12.51 15.36 -7.72
N HIS A 140 12.15 16.11 -6.69
CA HIS A 140 13.07 16.90 -5.88
C HIS A 140 13.10 16.40 -4.43
N ASP A 141 12.01 15.81 -3.94
CA ASP A 141 11.92 15.25 -2.60
C ASP A 141 11.48 13.78 -2.63
N LEU A 142 12.06 12.97 -1.74
CA LEU A 142 11.59 11.63 -1.40
C LEU A 142 11.15 11.63 0.06
N ILE A 143 9.96 11.11 0.31
CA ILE A 143 9.35 11.17 1.63
C ILE A 143 8.90 9.77 2.03
N ALA A 144 9.42 9.32 3.16
CA ALA A 144 9.07 8.04 3.75
C ALA A 144 7.87 8.19 4.69
N THR A 145 7.06 7.14 4.77
CA THR A 145 6.03 7.01 5.79
C THR A 145 6.60 6.55 7.13
N THR A 146 5.86 6.80 8.22
CA THR A 146 5.95 5.98 9.43
C THR A 146 4.95 4.85 9.31
N ASP A 147 5.45 3.63 9.35
CA ASP A 147 4.90 2.56 8.54
C ASP A 147 3.79 1.74 9.15
N PRO A 148 2.91 1.18 8.30
CA PRO A 148 2.03 0.10 8.70
C PRO A 148 2.83 -1.20 8.83
N GLU A 149 2.47 -2.00 9.83
CA GLU A 149 2.83 -3.41 9.85
C GLU A 149 1.85 -4.17 8.94
N ILE A 150 2.39 -5.01 8.05
CA ILE A 150 1.60 -5.93 7.22
C ILE A 150 1.75 -7.36 7.69
N ARG A 151 0.68 -8.16 7.61
CA ARG A 151 0.67 -9.55 8.10
C ARG A 151 -0.01 -10.50 7.14
N ASN A 152 0.40 -11.76 7.22
CA ASN A 152 -0.29 -12.87 6.58
C ASN A 152 -0.76 -13.88 7.63
N GLY A 153 -2.02 -13.70 8.02
CA GLY A 153 -2.72 -14.49 9.02
C GLY A 153 -3.65 -13.60 9.84
N SER A 154 -4.85 -14.10 10.14
CA SER A 154 -5.66 -13.52 11.21
C SER A 154 -4.93 -13.75 12.54
N SER A 155 -4.68 -12.71 13.34
CA SER A 155 -4.55 -12.99 14.76
C SER A 155 -5.92 -13.48 15.22
N SER A 156 -6.04 -14.79 15.42
CA SER A 156 -6.72 -15.23 16.61
C SER A 156 -5.78 -14.82 17.75
N ASP A 157 -5.99 -13.62 18.28
CA ASP A 157 -5.59 -13.38 19.66
C ASP A 157 -6.43 -14.38 20.48
N ASP A 158 -5.75 -15.33 21.12
CA ASP A 158 -6.30 -16.12 22.22
C ASP A 158 -6.74 -15.19 23.38
#